data_AF-A0A920G7D7-F1
#
_entry.id   AF-A0A920G7D7-F1
#
_cell.length_a   1.000
_cell.length_b   1.000
_cell.length_c   1.000
_cell.angle_alpha   90.00
_cell.angle_beta   90.00
_cell.angle_gamma   90.00
#
_symmetry.space_group_name_H-M   'P 1'
#
loop_
_entity.id
_entity.type
_entity.pdbx_description
1 polymer ?
#
loop_
_entity_poly.entity_id
_entity_poly.type
_entity_poly.pdbx_seq_one_letter_code
_entity_poly.pdbx_strand_id
1 'polypeptide(L)'
;MSLVIARCSLCKTRVYAIRHHTFQIGLRLARILFIYTVFFVYAELHCLSHYSFLRGASAPEELVNRATHCGYHALAITDECSLAGVVKAHVAAKEHNLKLIIGSELTLTEGIRLVALVPDRKAYGELSGLISRARRRSGKGNTSFICAM
;
A
#
# COMPACT_ATOMS: atom_id res chain seq x y z
N MET A 1 12.74 -19.48 28.95
CA MET A 1 11.90 -18.91 30.02
C MET A 1 12.52 -17.56 30.37
N SER A 2 11.94 -16.39 30.15
CA SER A 2 10.54 -16.03 29.95
C SER A 2 10.44 -14.76 29.09
N LEU A 3 9.36 -14.72 28.33
CA LEU A 3 8.82 -13.63 27.52
C LEU A 3 8.49 -12.40 28.39
N VAL A 4 8.83 -11.18 27.94
CA VAL A 4 8.09 -9.96 28.33
C VAL A 4 7.90 -9.09 27.10
N ILE A 5 6.64 -8.93 26.71
CA ILE A 5 6.12 -8.02 25.70
C ILE A 5 5.94 -6.64 26.35
N ALA A 6 6.33 -5.56 25.68
CA ALA A 6 5.85 -4.22 25.99
C ALA A 6 5.29 -3.55 24.72
N ARG A 7 3.98 -3.28 24.73
CA ARG A 7 3.28 -2.39 23.79
C ARG A 7 3.48 -0.94 24.23
N CYS A 8 3.59 -0.01 23.26
CA CYS A 8 3.09 1.37 23.37
C CYS A 8 3.05 1.96 21.94
N SER A 9 1.92 1.97 21.23
CA SER A 9 0.81 2.95 21.24
C SER A 9 1.26 4.41 21.06
N LEU A 10 0.88 5.02 19.94
CA LEU A 10 1.02 6.44 19.54
C LEU A 10 2.32 6.89 18.83
N CYS A 11 2.27 6.84 17.49
CA CYS A 11 2.56 7.94 16.55
C CYS A 11 3.40 9.13 17.05
N LYS A 12 4.63 9.30 16.54
CA LYS A 12 5.28 10.60 16.23
C LYS A 12 6.33 10.44 15.12
N THR A 13 5.89 10.44 13.86
CA THR A 13 6.78 10.60 12.70
C THR A 13 7.33 12.02 12.65
N ARG A 14 8.60 12.19 13.04
CA ARG A 14 9.44 13.31 12.61
C ARG A 14 10.66 12.69 11.93
N VAL A 15 10.69 12.76 10.60
CA VAL A 15 11.79 12.23 9.79
C VAL A 15 12.49 13.41 9.14
N TYR A 16 13.66 13.75 9.71
CA TYR A 16 14.61 14.71 9.15
C TYR A 16 15.64 13.98 8.28
N ALA A 17 16.24 14.76 7.40
CA ALA A 17 16.87 14.36 6.16
C ALA A 17 18.42 14.24 6.25
N ILE A 18 18.97 13.42 5.34
CA ILE A 18 20.18 13.65 4.51
C ILE A 18 21.62 13.51 5.07
N ARG A 19 22.39 12.69 4.31
CA ARG A 19 23.85 12.63 3.98
C ARG A 19 24.91 12.03 4.93
N HIS A 20 25.38 10.84 4.50
CA HIS A 20 26.76 10.39 4.25
C HIS A 20 27.95 11.10 4.95
N HIS A 21 28.80 10.37 5.69
CA HIS A 21 30.10 9.81 5.23
C HIS A 21 30.92 9.27 6.44
N THR A 22 31.42 8.03 6.31
CA THR A 22 32.68 7.45 6.85
C THR A 22 33.28 7.95 8.19
N PHE A 23 33.44 7.10 9.21
CA PHE A 23 34.75 6.82 9.85
C PHE A 23 34.72 5.74 10.96
N GLN A 24 35.90 5.16 11.19
CA GLN A 24 36.30 3.90 11.83
C GLN A 24 36.12 3.70 13.37
N ILE A 25 35.87 2.41 13.72
CA ILE A 25 36.51 1.60 14.80
C ILE A 25 36.18 1.86 16.29
N GLY A 26 35.82 0.78 17.00
CA GLY A 26 36.14 0.61 18.43
C GLY A 26 35.00 0.02 19.27
N LEU A 27 35.26 -1.11 19.94
CA LEU A 27 34.40 -2.04 20.72
C LEU A 27 33.40 -1.49 21.79
N ARG A 28 32.94 -0.23 21.71
CA ARG A 28 31.67 0.27 22.29
C ARG A 28 30.43 -0.11 21.46
N LEU A 29 30.61 -1.04 20.52
CA LEU A 29 29.79 -1.28 19.34
C LEU A 29 28.40 -1.84 19.61
N ALA A 30 28.15 -2.63 20.67
CA ALA A 30 26.86 -3.30 20.83
C ALA A 30 25.67 -2.35 21.15
N ARG A 31 25.88 -1.31 21.97
CA ARG A 31 24.83 -0.30 22.26
C ARG A 31 24.70 0.78 21.18
N ILE A 32 25.74 0.98 20.38
CA ILE A 32 25.77 1.96 19.29
C ILE A 32 25.20 1.36 17.99
N LEU A 33 25.41 0.05 17.74
CA LEU A 33 24.77 -0.68 16.63
C LEU A 33 23.24 -0.63 16.71
N PHE A 34 22.66 -0.57 17.91
CA PHE A 34 21.21 -0.56 18.10
C PHE A 34 20.54 0.69 17.52
N ILE A 35 21.27 1.80 17.40
CA ILE A 35 20.76 3.08 16.86
C ILE A 35 20.85 3.11 15.32
N TYR A 36 21.80 2.39 14.71
CA TYR A 36 21.95 2.33 13.26
C TYR A 36 20.95 1.39 12.57
N THR A 37 20.28 0.53 13.33
CA THR A 37 19.24 -0.38 12.82
C THR A 37 17.85 0.24 12.91
N VAL A 38 17.71 1.55 12.68
CA VAL A 38 16.38 2.11 12.36
C VAL A 38 16.06 1.67 10.94
N PHE A 39 15.55 0.44 10.83
CA PHE A 39 14.98 -0.08 9.60
C PHE A 39 13.81 0.83 9.26
N PHE A 40 13.98 1.71 8.25
CA PHE A 40 12.89 2.57 7.81
C PHE A 40 11.84 1.69 7.15
N VAL A 41 10.78 1.38 7.91
CA VAL A 41 9.69 0.52 7.46
C VAL A 41 8.78 1.36 6.57
N TYR A 42 8.99 1.29 5.25
CA TYR A 42 8.13 1.96 4.28
C TYR A 42 7.00 1.04 3.84
N ALA A 43 5.80 1.59 3.74
CA ALA A 43 4.63 0.93 3.18
C ALA A 43 3.96 1.87 2.18
N GLU A 44 3.80 1.41 0.95
CA GLU A 44 3.09 2.16 -0.08
C GLU A 44 1.58 1.91 0.09
N LEU A 45 0.82 2.97 0.35
CA LEU A 45 -0.63 2.87 0.56
C LEU A 45 -1.45 3.28 -0.65
N HIS A 46 -0.79 3.71 -1.74
CA HIS A 46 -1.46 4.10 -2.96
C HIS A 46 -0.63 3.69 -4.19
N CYS A 47 -1.08 2.64 -4.88
CA CYS A 47 -0.40 2.11 -6.07
C CYS A 47 -1.42 1.71 -7.14
N LEU A 48 -1.17 2.14 -8.38
CA LEU A 48 -2.03 1.87 -9.53
C LEU A 48 -1.37 0.83 -10.44
N SER A 49 -2.11 -0.21 -10.81
CA SER A 49 -1.71 -1.18 -11.82
C SER A 49 -2.32 -0.86 -13.19
N HIS A 50 -1.95 -1.61 -14.23
CA HIS A 50 -2.53 -1.50 -15.57
C HIS A 50 -4.05 -1.79 -15.64
N TYR A 51 -4.66 -2.24 -14.54
CA TYR A 51 -6.13 -2.31 -14.42
C TYR A 51 -6.77 -0.93 -14.23
N SER A 52 -5.98 0.12 -13.97
CA SER A 52 -6.39 1.51 -14.02
C SER A 52 -6.13 2.09 -15.41
N PHE A 53 -7.19 2.19 -16.22
CA PHE A 53 -7.08 2.53 -17.65
C PHE A 53 -6.40 3.88 -17.87
N LEU A 54 -5.37 3.92 -18.73
CA LEU A 54 -4.56 5.11 -19.03
C LEU A 54 -3.88 5.76 -17.81
N ARG A 55 -3.79 5.04 -16.68
CA ARG A 55 -3.21 5.59 -15.43
C ARG A 55 -2.13 4.71 -14.84
N GLY A 56 -2.24 3.39 -14.96
CA GLY A 56 -1.17 2.46 -14.61
C GLY A 56 -0.65 1.73 -15.85
N ALA A 57 0.65 1.45 -15.87
CA ALA A 57 1.29 0.67 -16.94
C ALA A 57 1.80 -0.68 -16.43
N SER A 58 2.21 -0.76 -15.16
CA SER A 58 2.83 -1.96 -14.58
C SER A 58 1.81 -3.01 -14.17
N ALA A 59 2.22 -4.27 -14.27
CA ALA A 59 1.43 -5.40 -13.79
C ALA A 59 1.44 -5.47 -12.25
N PRO A 60 0.34 -5.91 -11.61
CA PRO A 60 0.29 -6.06 -10.16
C PRO A 60 1.40 -6.99 -9.62
N GLU A 61 1.77 -8.03 -10.38
CA GLU A 61 2.88 -8.93 -10.06
C GLU A 61 4.23 -8.19 -10.08
N GLU A 62 4.47 -7.36 -11.10
CA GLU A 62 5.69 -6.54 -11.21
C GLU A 62 5.79 -5.52 -10.07
N LEU A 63 4.67 -4.91 -9.68
CA LEU A 63 4.61 -3.96 -8.58
C LEU A 63 4.99 -4.62 -7.24
N VAL A 64 4.48 -5.82 -6.98
CA VAL A 64 4.84 -6.62 -5.81
C VAL A 64 6.33 -6.99 -5.84
N ASN A 65 6.84 -7.43 -7.00
CA ASN A 65 8.25 -7.78 -7.16
C ASN A 65 9.15 -6.59 -6.87
N ARG A 66 8.82 -5.41 -7.40
CA ARG A 66 9.57 -4.17 -7.15
C ARG A 66 9.49 -3.75 -5.69
N ALA A 67 8.31 -3.78 -5.06
CA ALA A 67 8.16 -3.45 -3.64
C ALA A 67 9.03 -4.36 -2.76
N THR A 68 9.07 -5.66 -3.07
CA THR A 68 9.92 -6.63 -2.37
C THR A 68 11.41 -6.33 -2.56
N HIS A 69 11.85 -6.04 -3.79
CA HIS A 69 13.24 -5.67 -4.08
C HIS A 69 13.66 -4.36 -3.39
N CYS A 70 12.73 -3.42 -3.23
CA CYS A 70 12.96 -2.17 -2.52
C CYS A 70 12.87 -2.31 -0.98
N GLY A 71 12.57 -3.50 -0.46
CA GLY A 71 12.48 -3.75 0.98
C GLY A 71 11.23 -3.15 1.65
N TYR A 72 10.13 -3.02 0.90
CA TYR A 72 8.88 -2.50 1.47
C TYR A 72 8.30 -3.47 2.48
N HIS A 73 7.69 -2.92 3.53
CA HIS A 73 6.97 -3.71 4.51
C HIS A 73 5.60 -4.14 4.04
N ALA A 74 4.92 -3.27 3.29
CA ALA A 74 3.61 -3.52 2.73
C ALA A 74 3.41 -2.74 1.43
N LEU A 75 2.50 -3.24 0.61
CA LEU A 75 2.06 -2.61 -0.63
C LEU A 75 0.54 -2.63 -0.70
N ALA A 76 -0.08 -1.50 -0.95
CA ALA A 76 -1.49 -1.40 -1.28
C ALA A 76 -1.69 -1.34 -2.79
N ILE A 77 -2.60 -2.15 -3.32
CA ILE A 77 -3.08 -2.01 -4.70
C ILE A 77 -4.42 -1.30 -4.64
N THR A 78 -4.48 -0.14 -5.29
CA THR A 78 -5.59 0.82 -5.19
C THR A 78 -6.06 1.25 -6.57
N ASP A 79 -6.38 0.28 -7.43
CA ASP A 79 -6.80 0.55 -8.80
C ASP A 79 -8.04 1.45 -8.87
N GLU A 80 -8.16 2.22 -9.96
CA GLU A 80 -9.27 3.15 -10.18
C GLU A 80 -10.59 2.39 -10.37
N CYS A 81 -11.50 2.52 -9.40
CA CYS A 81 -12.83 1.93 -9.39
C CYS A 81 -12.83 0.45 -9.82
N SER A 82 -11.85 -0.31 -9.35
CA SER A 82 -11.58 -1.67 -9.77
C SER A 82 -10.87 -2.45 -8.67
N LEU A 83 -11.13 -3.76 -8.62
CA LEU A 83 -10.41 -4.72 -7.78
C LEU A 83 -9.79 -5.84 -8.64
N ALA A 84 -9.71 -5.63 -9.96
CA ALA A 84 -9.30 -6.67 -10.91
C ALA A 84 -7.85 -7.13 -10.71
N GLY A 85 -6.95 -6.22 -10.32
CA GLY A 85 -5.53 -6.53 -10.07
C GLY A 85 -5.27 -7.27 -8.76
N VAL A 86 -6.25 -7.32 -7.85
CA VAL A 86 -6.05 -7.82 -6.47
C VAL A 86 -5.69 -9.30 -6.44
N VAL A 87 -6.34 -10.14 -7.25
CA VAL A 87 -6.09 -11.59 -7.24
C VAL A 87 -4.65 -11.90 -7.63
N LYS A 88 -4.17 -11.26 -8.70
CA LYS A 88 -2.80 -11.41 -9.19
C LYS A 88 -1.77 -10.87 -8.20
N ALA A 89 -2.01 -9.68 -7.66
CA ALA A 89 -1.17 -9.10 -6.61
C ALA A 89 -1.10 -10.02 -5.38
N HIS A 90 -2.21 -10.66 -5.00
CA HIS A 90 -2.29 -11.55 -3.85
C HIS A 90 -1.49 -12.83 -4.03
N VAL A 91 -1.49 -13.39 -5.24
CA VAL A 91 -0.66 -14.57 -5.56
C VAL A 91 0.82 -14.19 -5.46
N ALA A 92 1.25 -13.12 -6.14
CA ALA A 92 2.64 -12.66 -6.08
C ALA A 92 3.08 -12.27 -4.66
N ALA A 93 2.21 -11.60 -3.89
CA ALA A 93 2.54 -11.16 -2.53
C ALA A 93 2.77 -12.34 -1.59
N LYS A 94 2.03 -13.45 -1.78
CA LYS A 94 2.26 -14.70 -1.04
C LYS A 94 3.62 -15.32 -1.37
N GLU A 95 4.02 -15.33 -2.64
CA GLU A 95 5.32 -15.87 -3.06
C GLU A 95 6.48 -15.07 -2.45
N HIS A 96 6.32 -13.75 -2.37
CA HIS A 96 7.33 -12.83 -1.83
C HIS A 96 7.21 -12.52 -0.33
N ASN A 97 6.25 -13.14 0.39
CA ASN A 97 5.92 -12.85 1.79
C ASN A 97 5.70 -11.34 2.07
N LEU A 98 5.18 -10.59 1.10
CA LEU A 98 4.89 -9.18 1.22
C LEU A 98 3.48 -8.97 1.78
N LYS A 99 3.31 -8.04 2.72
CA LYS A 99 1.97 -7.68 3.21
C LYS A 99 1.21 -6.88 2.17
N LEU A 100 0.22 -7.51 1.53
CA LEU A 100 -0.68 -6.84 0.60
C LEU A 100 -1.83 -6.15 1.35
N ILE A 101 -2.09 -4.90 1.01
CA ILE A 101 -3.27 -4.14 1.43
C ILE A 101 -4.18 -4.00 0.20
N ILE A 102 -5.46 -4.26 0.38
CA ILE A 102 -6.44 -4.18 -0.71
C ILE A 102 -7.11 -2.82 -0.64
N GLY A 103 -7.26 -2.16 -1.78
CA GLY A 103 -8.05 -0.95 -1.86
C GLY A 103 -8.49 -0.61 -3.28
N SER A 104 -9.12 0.54 -3.42
CA SER A 104 -9.46 1.11 -4.73
C SER A 104 -9.51 2.62 -4.61
N GLU A 105 -9.09 3.30 -5.67
CA GLU A 105 -9.28 4.73 -5.82
C GLU A 105 -10.66 5.03 -6.40
N LEU A 106 -11.39 5.96 -5.78
CA LEU A 106 -12.70 6.43 -6.19
C LEU A 106 -12.63 7.93 -6.49
N THR A 107 -13.30 8.36 -7.55
CA THR A 107 -13.46 9.78 -7.88
C THR A 107 -14.91 10.19 -7.60
N LEU A 108 -15.12 11.28 -6.88
CA LEU A 108 -16.45 11.82 -6.61
C LEU A 108 -16.89 12.77 -7.74
N THR A 109 -18.20 13.08 -7.78
CA THR A 109 -18.78 14.07 -8.70
C THR A 109 -18.13 15.44 -8.61
N GLU A 110 -17.65 15.79 -7.43
CA GLU A 110 -17.01 17.06 -7.10
C GLU A 110 -15.54 17.11 -7.57
N GLY A 111 -15.02 16.05 -8.21
CA GLY A 111 -13.63 15.95 -8.64
C GLY A 111 -12.66 15.53 -7.53
N ILE A 112 -13.18 15.23 -6.33
CA ILE A 112 -12.37 14.75 -5.19
C ILE A 112 -12.00 13.28 -5.42
N ARG A 113 -10.73 12.94 -5.20
CA ARG A 113 -10.22 11.56 -5.26
C ARG A 113 -10.01 11.01 -3.85
N LEU A 114 -10.51 9.80 -3.62
CA LEU A 114 -10.44 9.10 -2.35
C LEU A 114 -9.80 7.73 -2.56
N VAL A 115 -8.93 7.33 -1.65
CA VAL A 115 -8.38 5.97 -1.61
C VAL A 115 -9.09 5.21 -0.50
N ALA A 116 -9.86 4.20 -0.88
CA ALA A 116 -10.54 3.31 0.05
C ALA A 116 -9.67 2.08 0.31
N LEU A 117 -9.15 1.95 1.53
CA LEU A 117 -8.41 0.76 1.97
C LEU A 117 -9.33 -0.18 2.73
N VAL A 118 -9.18 -1.47 2.48
CA VAL A 118 -10.05 -2.52 2.99
C VAL A 118 -9.35 -3.26 4.15
N PRO A 119 -9.81 -3.08 5.40
CA PRO A 119 -9.20 -3.75 6.55
C PRO A 119 -9.64 -5.21 6.71
N ASP A 120 -10.80 -5.58 6.19
CA ASP A 120 -11.42 -6.90 6.41
C ASP A 120 -12.28 -7.37 5.23
N ARG A 121 -12.71 -8.64 5.29
CA ARG A 121 -13.49 -9.28 4.22
C ARG A 121 -14.89 -8.67 4.03
N LYS A 122 -15.52 -8.15 5.09
CA LYS A 122 -16.83 -7.49 4.99
C LYS A 122 -16.66 -6.17 4.24
N ALA A 123 -15.66 -5.36 4.59
CA ALA A 123 -15.32 -4.13 3.88
C ALA A 123 -14.96 -4.38 2.40
N TYR A 124 -14.33 -5.52 2.07
CA TYR A 124 -14.10 -5.91 0.68
C TYR A 124 -15.42 -6.07 -0.09
N GLY A 125 -16.40 -6.75 0.51
CA GLY A 125 -17.73 -6.92 -0.06
C GLY A 125 -18.48 -5.58 -0.23
N GLU A 126 -18.37 -4.70 0.76
CA GLU A 126 -18.96 -3.35 0.70
C GLU A 126 -18.34 -2.50 -0.41
N LEU A 127 -17.01 -2.50 -0.55
CA LEU A 127 -16.29 -1.78 -1.60
C LEU A 127 -16.61 -2.35 -3.00
N SER A 128 -16.60 -3.68 -3.15
CA SER A 128 -16.98 -4.34 -4.40
C SER A 128 -18.42 -4.02 -4.80
N GLY A 129 -19.34 -4.02 -3.84
CA GLY A 129 -20.74 -3.62 -4.04
C GLY A 129 -20.86 -2.14 -4.43
N LEU A 130 -20.09 -1.26 -3.79
CA LEU A 130 -20.03 0.16 -4.11
C LEU A 130 -19.55 0.39 -5.55
N ILE A 131 -18.42 -0.20 -5.94
CA ILE A 131 -17.87 -0.13 -7.31
C ILE A 131 -18.91 -0.64 -8.32
N SER A 132 -19.55 -1.76 -8.03
CA SER A 132 -20.58 -2.35 -8.91
C SER A 132 -21.81 -1.46 -9.08
N ARG A 133 -22.23 -0.76 -8.01
CA ARG A 133 -23.32 0.22 -8.09
C ARG A 133 -22.90 1.46 -8.87
N ALA A 134 -21.70 1.99 -8.61
CA ALA A 134 -21.15 3.16 -9.30
C ALA A 134 -21.04 2.92 -10.81
N ARG A 135 -20.53 1.75 -11.22
CA ARG A 135 -20.43 1.36 -12.63
C ARG A 135 -21.79 1.23 -13.32
N ARG A 136 -22.81 0.71 -12.64
CA ARG A 136 -24.17 0.60 -13.19
C ARG A 136 -24.88 1.95 -13.36
N ARG A 137 -24.56 2.92 -12.51
CA ARG A 137 -25.12 4.28 -12.58
C ARG A 137 -24.41 5.17 -13.62
N SER A 138 -23.22 4.77 -14.08
CA SER A 138 -22.42 5.54 -15.03
C SER A 138 -22.82 5.22 -16.47
N GLY A 139 -22.92 6.26 -17.31
CA GLY A 139 -23.13 6.09 -18.76
C GLY A 139 -22.00 5.30 -19.42
N LYS A 140 -22.34 4.53 -20.46
CA LYS A 140 -21.38 3.66 -21.16
C LYS A 140 -20.25 4.51 -21.77
N GLY A 141 -19.00 4.23 -21.38
CA GLY A 141 -17.81 4.90 -21.92
C GLY A 141 -17.18 5.97 -21.02
N ASN A 142 -17.75 6.28 -19.86
CA ASN A 142 -17.14 7.22 -18.91
C ASN A 142 -16.24 6.49 -17.90
N THR A 143 -14.95 6.86 -17.88
CA THR A 143 -13.94 6.46 -16.88
C THR A 143 -13.88 7.39 -15.66
N SER A 144 -14.52 8.56 -15.74
CA SER A 144 -14.80 9.40 -14.58
C SER A 144 -15.98 8.80 -13.81
N PHE A 145 -15.71 7.77 -13.02
CA PHE A 145 -16.72 7.03 -12.28
C PHE A 145 -17.30 7.91 -11.19
N ILE A 146 -18.47 8.48 -11.46
CA ILE A 146 -19.25 9.28 -10.53
C ILE A 146 -19.78 8.34 -9.43
N CYS A 147 -19.08 8.28 -8.29
CA CYS A 147 -19.67 7.76 -7.07
C CYS A 147 -20.56 8.86 -6.48
N ALA A 148 -21.76 9.05 -7.04
CA ALA A 148 -22.81 9.79 -6.35
C ALA A 148 -23.24 8.96 -5.14
N MET A 149 -22.79 9.36 -3.95
CA MET A 149 -23.37 8.89 -2.69
C MET A 149 -24.83 9.32 -2.60
#